data_AF-A0A522ND43-F1
#
_entry.id   AF-A0A522ND43-F1
#
_cell.length_a   1.000
_cell.length_b   1.000
_cell.length_c   1.000
_cell.angle_alpha   90.00
_cell.angle_beta   90.00
_cell.angle_gamma   90.00
#
_symmetry.space_group_name_H-M   'P 1'
#
loop_
_entity.id
_entity.type
_entity.pdbx_description
1 polymer ?
#
loop_
_entity_poly.entity_id
_entity_poly.type
_entity_poly.pdbx_seq_one_letter_code
_entity_poly.pdbx_strand_id
1 'polypeptide(L)' 'MFENQQREDVEALMNADAEFRRLYQHHRQLDSKVHDADIGVLPIDDVTLAGMKKEKLLAKARLERMWANRAHLIH' A
#
# COMPACT_ATOMS: atom_id res chain seq x y z
N MET A 1 8.35 17.90 8.36
CA MET A 1 9.20 17.73 7.16
C MET A 1 9.54 16.26 6.84
N PHE A 2 8.84 15.28 7.43
CA PHE A 2 9.17 13.85 7.30
C PHE A 2 8.37 13.12 6.20
N GLU A 3 7.39 13.79 5.58
CA GLU A 3 6.51 13.19 4.56
C GLU A 3 7.04 13.35 3.13
N ASN A 4 7.90 14.33 2.86
CA ASN A 4 8.38 14.60 1.49
C ASN A 4 9.47 13.61 1.07
N GLN A 5 10.37 13.30 1.98
CA GLN A 5 11.45 12.34 1.75
C GLN A 5 10.88 10.93 1.49
N GLN A 6 9.85 10.53 2.26
CA GLN A 6 9.17 9.26 2.01
C GLN A 6 8.48 9.22 0.64
N ARG A 7 7.94 10.34 0.15
CA ARG A 7 7.33 10.39 -1.19
C ARG A 7 8.38 10.27 -2.28
N GLU A 8 9.48 11.01 -2.21
CA GLU A 8 10.55 10.94 -3.21
C GLU A 8 11.22 9.56 -3.24
N ASP A 9 11.52 8.97 -2.08
CA ASP A 9 12.02 7.60 -1.99
C ASP A 9 11.00 6.58 -2.51
N VAL A 10 9.71 6.75 -2.19
CA VAL A 10 8.63 5.88 -2.71
C VAL A 10 8.46 6.03 -4.22
N GLU A 11 8.58 7.23 -4.77
CA GLU A 11 8.49 7.49 -6.21
C GLU A 11 9.73 6.94 -6.94
N ALA A 12 10.92 7.08 -6.37
CA ALA A 12 12.13 6.47 -6.89
C ALA A 12 12.04 4.93 -6.86
N LEU A 13 11.53 4.35 -5.78
CA LEU A 13 11.26 2.91 -5.66
C LEU A 13 10.17 2.43 -6.61
N MET A 14 9.10 3.21 -6.81
CA MET A 14 8.07 2.92 -7.80
C MET A 14 8.62 2.94 -9.23
N ASN A 15 9.58 3.83 -9.53
CA ASN A 15 10.25 3.88 -10.81
C ASN A 15 11.23 2.72 -10.98
N ALA A 16 11.98 2.39 -9.92
CA ALA A 16 12.98 1.33 -9.93
C ALA A 16 12.36 -0.07 -9.86
N ASP A 17 11.13 -0.22 -9.38
CA ASP A 17 10.49 -1.50 -9.13
C ASP A 17 9.01 -1.53 -9.55
N ALA A 18 8.76 -2.20 -10.68
CA ALA A 18 7.42 -2.36 -11.24
C ALA A 18 6.51 -3.22 -10.35
N GLU A 19 7.06 -4.14 -9.56
CA GLU A 19 6.28 -4.92 -8.59
C GLU A 19 5.80 -4.03 -7.45
N PHE A 20 6.67 -3.18 -6.88
CA PHE A 20 6.30 -2.19 -5.88
C PHE A 20 5.18 -1.26 -6.36
N ARG A 21 5.30 -0.75 -7.60
CA ARG A 21 4.26 0.08 -8.22
C ARG A 21 2.92 -0.65 -8.36
N ARG A 22 2.92 -1.91 -8.80
CA ARG A 22 1.70 -2.73 -8.90
C ARG A 22 1.08 -2.96 -7.53
N LEU A 23 1.89 -3.27 -6.51
CA LEU A 23 1.42 -3.54 -5.15
C LEU A 23 0.80 -2.28 -4.52
N TYR A 24 1.40 -1.11 -4.74
CA TYR A 24 0.85 0.17 -4.27
C TYR A 24 -0.45 0.55 -4.98
N GLN A 25 -0.55 0.34 -6.30
CA GLN A 25 -1.80 0.55 -7.03
C GLN A 25 -2.90 -0.41 -6.55
N HIS A 26 -2.54 -1.66 -6.25
CA HIS A 26 -3.47 -2.64 -5.68
C HIS A 26 -3.94 -2.21 -4.29
N HIS A 27 -3.01 -1.72 -3.46
CA HIS A 27 -3.32 -1.16 -2.15
C HIS A 27 -4.28 0.04 -2.25
N ARG A 28 -4.03 1.01 -3.14
CA ARG A 28 -4.91 2.17 -3.38
C ARG A 28 -6.31 1.76 -3.83
N GLN A 29 -6.42 0.75 -4.69
CA GLN A 29 -7.71 0.23 -5.12
C GLN A 29 -8.47 -0.46 -3.98
N LEU A 30 -7.77 -1.25 -3.17
CA LEU A 30 -8.35 -1.85 -1.96
C LEU A 30 -8.80 -0.77 -0.97
N ASP A 31 -7.98 0.25 -0.77
CA ASP A 31 -8.27 1.36 0.12
C ASP A 31 -9.51 2.14 -0.33
N SER A 32 -9.63 2.43 -1.62
CA SER A 32 -10.82 3.05 -2.18
C SER A 32 -12.05 2.16 -1.96
N LYS A 33 -11.96 0.85 -2.22
CA LYS A 33 -13.07 -0.08 -1.96
C LYS A 33 -13.47 -0.15 -0.49
N VAL A 34 -12.50 -0.14 0.42
CA VAL A 34 -12.76 -0.07 1.88
C VAL A 34 -13.43 1.24 2.24
N HIS A 35 -12.97 2.35 1.66
CA HIS A 35 -13.58 3.65 1.88
C HIS A 35 -15.03 3.66 1.39
N ASP A 36 -15.29 3.29 0.13
CA ASP A 36 -16.64 3.16 -0.43
C ASP A 36 -17.56 2.25 0.41
N ALA A 37 -17.02 1.18 0.99
CA ALA A 37 -17.75 0.35 1.95
C ALA A 37 -18.05 1.07 3.28
N ASP A 38 -17.07 1.80 3.81
CA ASP A 38 -17.15 2.53 5.10
C ASP A 38 -18.13 3.72 5.04
N ILE A 39 -18.19 4.44 3.91
CA ILE A 39 -19.20 5.48 3.65
C ILE A 39 -20.57 4.92 3.25
N GLY A 40 -20.76 3.60 3.21
CA GLY A 40 -22.04 2.95 2.92
C GLY A 40 -22.47 3.05 1.46
N VAL A 41 -21.55 3.39 0.55
CA VAL A 41 -21.79 3.42 -0.91
C VAL A 41 -21.94 2.00 -1.47
N LEU A 42 -21.26 1.02 -0.88
CA LEU A 42 -21.38 -0.40 -1.22
C LEU A 42 -21.78 -1.22 0.00
N PRO A 43 -22.79 -2.11 -0.10
CA PRO A 43 -23.09 -3.08 0.94
C PRO A 43 -21.99 -4.14 0.94
N ILE A 44 -20.91 -3.85 1.65
CA ILE A 44 -19.79 -4.76 1.90
C ILE A 44 -19.97 -5.33 3.30
N ASP A 45 -19.90 -6.66 3.38
CA ASP A 45 -20.00 -7.41 4.62
C ASP A 45 -18.79 -7.08 5.54
N ASP A 46 -19.01 -6.93 6.85
CA ASP A 46 -17.97 -6.62 7.85
C ASP A 46 -16.78 -7.59 7.75
N VAL A 47 -17.03 -8.85 7.38
CA VAL A 47 -15.99 -9.87 7.16
C VAL A 47 -15.08 -9.49 5.99
N THR A 48 -15.65 -8.95 4.92
CA THR A 48 -14.93 -8.49 3.73
C THR A 48 -14.15 -7.22 4.04
N LEU A 49 -14.73 -6.28 4.79
CA LEU A 49 -14.05 -5.07 5.26
C LEU A 49 -12.84 -5.41 6.13
N ALA A 50 -12.98 -6.37 7.05
CA ALA A 50 -11.90 -6.85 7.90
C ALA A 50 -10.80 -7.56 7.08
N GLY A 51 -11.19 -8.33 6.06
CA GLY A 51 -10.27 -8.93 5.08
C GLY A 51 -9.46 -7.89 4.32
N MET A 52 -10.13 -6.87 3.80
CA MET A 52 -9.49 -5.77 3.06
C MET A 52 -8.56 -4.93 3.94
N LYS A 53 -8.92 -4.65 5.20
CA LYS A 53 -8.02 -4.00 6.17
C LYS A 53 -6.75 -4.82 6.40
N LYS A 54 -6.88 -6.15 6.49
CA LYS A 54 -5.73 -7.07 6.56
C LYS A 54 -4.90 -7.07 5.28
N GLU A 55 -5.52 -7.08 4.11
CA GLU A 55 -4.80 -6.99 2.83
C GLU A 55 -4.07 -5.65 2.68
N LYS A 56 -4.68 -4.53 3.08
CA LYS A 56 -4.01 -3.24 3.17
C LYS A 56 -2.79 -3.30 4.09
N LEU A 57 -2.93 -3.92 5.27
CA LEU A 57 -1.83 -4.09 6.21
C LEU A 57 -0.72 -4.97 5.64
N LEU A 58 -1.06 -6.07 4.97
CA LEU A 58 -0.11 -6.98 4.32
C LEU A 58 0.59 -6.31 3.14
N ALA A 59 -0.14 -5.56 2.32
CA ALA A 59 0.43 -4.80 1.22
C ALA A 59 1.42 -3.77 1.74
N LYS A 60 1.06 -3.01 2.78
CA LYS A 60 1.97 -2.08 3.46
C LYS A 60 3.19 -2.81 4.03
N ALA A 61 3.00 -3.89 4.78
CA ALA A 61 4.10 -4.66 5.35
C ALA A 61 5.04 -5.23 4.27
N ARG A 62 4.50 -5.61 3.12
CA ARG A 62 5.27 -6.11 1.97
C ARG A 62 6.03 -5.00 1.26
N LEU A 63 5.44 -3.82 1.11
CA LEU A 63 6.13 -2.61 0.65
C LEU A 63 7.26 -2.23 1.61
N GLU A 64 7.02 -2.22 2.93
CA GLU A 64 8.03 -1.94 3.94
C GLU A 64 9.16 -2.98 3.93
N ARG A 65 8.86 -4.27 3.74
CA ARG A 65 9.88 -5.32 3.61
C ARG A 65 10.72 -5.17 2.35
N MET A 66 10.09 -4.87 1.21
CA MET A 66 10.80 -4.62 -0.05
C MET A 66 11.69 -3.39 0.07
N TRP A 67 11.20 -2.33 0.74
CA TRP A 67 12.00 -1.15 1.04
C TRP A 67 13.17 -1.48 1.97
N ALA A 68 12.93 -2.10 3.11
CA ALA A 68 13.99 -2.46 4.06
C ALA A 68 15.08 -3.33 3.43
N ASN A 69 14.70 -4.27 2.57
CA ASN A 69 15.65 -5.12 1.84
C ASN A 69 16.48 -4.34 0.81
N ARG A 70 15.91 -3.32 0.17
CA ARG A 70 16.60 -2.50 -0.84
C ARG A 70 17.45 -1.39 -0.22
N ALA A 71 16.99 -0.79 0.88
CA ALA A 71 17.77 0.15 1.66
C ALA A 71 19.06 -0.50 2.20
N HIS A 72 19.01 -1.80 2.54
CA HIS A 72 20.18 -2.57 2.95
C HIS A 72 21.18 -2.86 1.82
N LEU A 73 20.76 -2.80 0.55
CA LEU A 73 21.61 -3.06 -0.61
C LEU A 73 22.32 -1.79 -1.13
N ILE A 74 21.94 -0.60 -0.64
CA ILE A 74 22.50 0.69 -1.06
C ILE A 74 23.47 1.28 0.00
N HIS A 75 23.79 0.53 1.06
CA HIS A 75 24.79 0.90 2.08
C HIS A 75 25.96 -0.09 2.06
#